data_AF-A0A3Q1LUW8-F1
#
_entry.id   AF-A0A3Q1LUW8-F1
#
_cell.length_a   1.000
_cell.length_b   1.000
_cell.length_c   1.000
_cell.angle_alpha   90.00
_cell.angle_beta   90.00
_cell.angle_gamma   90.00
#
_symmetry.space_group_name_H-M   'P 1'
#
loop_
_entity.id
_entity.type
_entity.pdbx_description
1 polymer ?
#
loop_
_entity_poly.entity_id
_entity_poly.type
_entity_poly.pdbx_seq_one_letter_code
_entity_poly.pdbx_strand_id
1 'polypeptide(L)'
;MEDLHEIRTQAREERSGINIHLKLSPMSDLTLSFSVKSRSRRCVNGPLQEAARRRLWALENEDQEVRALFKDLSARLVGIQSQKAQFLITFKTMEEIWKFSTYLNLGYVSTCLEHLLFDHKYWLNCRLVEDTEIHVSIDDKHLETIYLGLLIQEGHFFCRAMCSVAQPAEKEGEYLTLCKNELISVKMAEGESEWEAVSLVTGQRGLVPVSALEPLLLPFHQWFLKNYPGNCGLSRKRDWTGSYQIGRGKCKAWKEYEREEKDELNFHQGESIEIIGFVIPGLQWFIGKSALSGEVGFVPTRIIDPDSYSPVTWCASSI
;
A
#
# COMPACT_ATOMS: atom_id res chain seq x y z
N MET A 1 15.13 37.98 24.42
CA MET A 1 14.04 37.91 23.41
C MET A 1 14.60 37.36 22.10
N GLU A 2 15.54 36.41 22.18
CA GLU A 2 16.18 35.75 21.03
C GLU A 2 15.91 34.24 21.07
N ASP A 3 15.73 33.63 22.25
CA ASP A 3 15.51 32.17 22.38
C ASP A 3 14.16 31.64 21.87
N LEU A 4 13.12 32.47 21.73
CA LEU A 4 11.82 31.99 21.22
C LEU A 4 11.75 31.93 19.69
N HIS A 5 12.68 32.59 18.98
CA HIS A 5 12.71 32.57 17.52
C HIS A 5 13.53 31.39 16.99
N GLU A 6 14.58 30.97 17.70
CA GLU A 6 15.34 29.75 17.39
C GLU A 6 14.49 28.48 17.61
N ILE A 7 13.76 28.39 18.72
CA ILE A 7 12.88 27.22 19.01
C ILE A 7 11.76 27.09 17.97
N ARG A 8 11.24 28.21 17.44
CA ARG A 8 10.21 28.19 16.38
C ARG A 8 10.76 27.85 15.00
N THR A 9 12.04 28.07 14.76
CA THR A 9 12.69 27.73 13.48
C THR A 9 13.04 26.25 13.46
N GLN A 10 13.50 25.70 14.58
CA GLN A 10 13.82 24.27 14.73
C GLN A 10 12.57 23.37 14.74
N ALA A 11 11.45 23.84 15.32
CA ALA A 11 10.18 23.11 15.31
C ALA A 11 9.46 23.10 13.93
N ARG A 12 9.98 23.82 12.93
CA ARG A 12 9.41 23.88 11.57
C ARG A 12 10.09 22.91 10.60
N GLU A 13 11.29 22.42 10.92
CA GLU A 13 12.01 21.40 10.14
C GLU A 13 11.64 19.96 10.49
N GLU A 14 11.02 19.71 11.66
CA GLU A 14 10.57 18.36 12.04
C GLU A 14 9.14 18.01 11.60
N ARG A 15 8.49 18.86 10.80
CA ARG A 15 7.12 18.62 10.33
C ARG A 15 7.07 18.19 8.87
N SER A 16 6.77 16.89 8.70
CA SER A 16 6.13 16.31 7.51
C SER A 16 6.94 16.38 6.21
N GLY A 17 8.11 15.74 6.22
CA GLY A 17 8.68 15.12 5.03
C GLY A 17 8.96 13.67 5.37
N ILE A 18 8.56 12.72 4.51
CA ILE A 18 9.12 11.36 4.58
C ILE A 18 10.61 11.55 4.37
N ASN A 19 11.40 11.36 5.43
CA ASN A 19 12.82 11.66 5.40
C ASN A 19 13.50 10.56 4.59
N ILE A 20 13.72 10.80 3.30
CA ILE A 20 14.25 9.83 2.33
C ILE A 20 15.74 9.52 2.56
N HIS A 21 16.30 10.02 3.67
CA HIS A 21 17.60 9.64 4.23
C HIS A 21 17.47 8.44 5.19
N LEU A 22 17.01 7.30 4.68
CA LEU A 22 17.07 6.04 5.41
C LEU A 22 18.45 5.42 5.18
N LYS A 23 19.30 5.44 6.22
CA LYS A 23 20.48 4.56 6.31
C LYS A 23 19.98 3.11 6.24
N LEU A 24 20.30 2.39 5.17
CA LEU A 24 19.92 0.99 5.00
C LEU A 24 20.44 0.15 6.17
N SER A 25 19.52 -0.39 6.96
CA SER A 25 19.79 -1.48 7.90
C SER A 25 19.77 -2.81 7.12
N PRO A 26 20.76 -3.71 7.31
CA PRO A 26 20.92 -4.92 6.50
C PRO A 26 20.07 -6.13 6.96
N MET A 27 19.02 -5.94 7.76
CA MET A 27 18.05 -7.01 8.08
C MET A 27 16.61 -6.50 7.94
N SER A 28 16.02 -6.76 6.78
CA SER A 28 14.66 -6.34 6.38
C SER A 28 13.67 -7.49 6.52
N ASP A 29 13.62 -8.10 7.71
CA ASP A 29 12.71 -9.21 8.00
C ASP A 29 11.39 -8.66 8.54
N LEU A 30 10.31 -8.85 7.80
CA LEU A 30 8.97 -8.50 8.21
C LEU A 30 8.37 -9.62 9.07
N THR A 31 7.80 -9.25 10.22
CA THR A 31 7.05 -10.19 11.06
C THR A 31 5.59 -10.23 10.63
N LEU A 32 5.13 -11.41 10.23
CA LEU A 32 3.75 -11.71 9.94
C LEU A 32 3.16 -12.52 11.08
N SER A 33 2.22 -11.92 11.83
CA SER A 33 1.50 -12.59 12.92
C SER A 33 0.13 -13.04 12.43
N PHE A 34 -0.36 -14.16 12.94
CA PHE A 34 -1.74 -14.59 12.69
C PHE A 34 -2.49 -14.88 13.99
N SER A 35 -3.81 -14.69 13.93
CA SER A 35 -4.74 -15.06 15.00
C SER A 35 -5.98 -15.72 14.42
N VAL A 36 -6.43 -16.81 15.06
CA VAL A 36 -7.64 -17.53 14.70
C VAL A 36 -8.80 -16.94 15.49
N LYS A 37 -9.75 -16.31 14.80
CA LYS A 37 -10.92 -15.65 15.40
C LYS A 37 -12.20 -16.40 15.05
N SER A 38 -13.19 -16.27 15.93
CA SER A 38 -14.57 -16.67 15.66
C SER A 38 -15.33 -15.47 15.07
N ARG A 39 -16.01 -15.67 13.93
CA ARG A 39 -16.83 -14.67 13.24
C ARG A 39 -18.04 -14.28 14.09
N SER A 40 -18.72 -15.27 14.68
CA SER A 40 -19.89 -15.04 15.53
C SER A 40 -19.54 -14.35 16.85
N ARG A 41 -18.40 -14.72 17.46
CA ARG A 41 -18.00 -14.19 18.78
C ARG A 41 -17.08 -12.98 18.71
N ARG A 42 -16.53 -12.68 17.53
CA ARG A 42 -15.55 -11.60 17.28
C ARG A 42 -14.37 -11.61 18.27
N CYS A 43 -13.95 -12.79 18.71
CA CYS A 43 -12.85 -12.97 19.66
C CYS A 43 -11.96 -14.14 19.23
N VAL A 44 -10.78 -14.23 19.83
CA VAL A 44 -9.81 -15.31 19.53
C VAL A 44 -10.38 -16.64 19.96
N ASN A 45 -10.36 -17.62 19.05
CA ASN A 45 -10.71 -19.00 19.34
C ASN A 45 -9.47 -19.71 19.91
N GLY A 46 -9.32 -19.68 21.24
CA GLY A 46 -8.17 -20.26 21.95
C GLY A 46 -7.85 -21.71 21.54
N PRO A 47 -8.83 -22.63 21.54
CA PRO A 47 -8.59 -24.01 21.10
C PRO A 47 -8.04 -24.14 19.67
N LEU A 48 -8.60 -23.39 18.72
CA LEU A 48 -8.11 -23.43 17.33
C LEU A 48 -6.78 -22.70 17.17
N GLN A 49 -6.54 -21.61 17.91
CA GLN A 49 -5.25 -20.93 17.95
C GLN A 49 -4.13 -21.88 18.39
N GLU A 50 -4.37 -22.66 19.45
CA GLU A 50 -3.40 -23.65 19.93
C GLU A 50 -3.26 -24.85 19.00
N ALA A 51 -4.31 -25.23 18.27
CA ALA A 51 -4.21 -26.23 17.21
C ALA A 51 -3.33 -25.74 16.05
N ALA A 52 -3.54 -24.50 15.60
CA ALA A 52 -2.73 -23.87 14.56
C ALA A 52 -1.27 -23.70 14.99
N ARG A 53 -1.00 -23.30 16.25
CA ARG A 53 0.37 -23.24 16.79
C ARG A 53 1.06 -24.59 16.82
N ARG A 54 0.36 -25.66 17.21
CA ARG A 54 0.88 -27.04 17.17
C ARG A 54 1.20 -27.48 15.75
N ARG A 55 0.32 -27.16 14.78
CA ARG A 55 0.59 -27.41 13.36
C ARG A 55 1.82 -26.64 12.89
N LEU A 56 1.93 -25.37 13.25
CA LEU A 56 3.07 -24.54 12.88
C LEU A 56 4.39 -25.04 13.50
N TRP A 57 4.36 -25.52 14.74
CA TRP A 57 5.52 -26.14 15.39
C TRP A 57 5.99 -27.41 14.67
N ALA A 58 5.07 -28.23 14.16
CA ALA A 58 5.44 -29.38 13.32
C ALA A 58 6.11 -28.94 12.02
N LEU A 59 5.61 -27.86 11.40
CA LEU A 59 6.14 -27.28 10.16
C LEU A 59 7.48 -26.53 10.35
N GLU A 60 7.86 -26.21 11.58
CA GLU A 60 9.12 -25.52 11.89
C GLU A 60 10.35 -26.39 11.57
N ASN A 61 10.22 -27.71 11.66
CA ASN A 61 11.29 -28.66 11.31
C ASN A 61 11.26 -29.10 9.83
N GLU A 62 10.07 -29.13 9.22
CA GLU A 62 9.85 -29.54 7.83
C GLU A 62 9.21 -28.39 7.02
N ASP A 63 9.97 -27.31 6.86
CA ASP A 63 9.45 -26.02 6.37
C ASP A 63 9.25 -25.93 4.86
N GLN A 64 9.44 -27.02 4.10
CA GLN A 64 9.39 -26.99 2.63
C GLN A 64 8.02 -26.59 2.09
N GLU A 65 6.95 -27.10 2.69
CA GLU A 65 5.57 -26.72 2.35
C GLU A 65 5.34 -25.22 2.62
N VAL A 66 5.83 -24.72 3.75
CA VAL A 66 5.70 -23.31 4.15
C VAL A 66 6.51 -22.40 3.22
N ARG A 67 7.73 -22.81 2.87
CA ARG A 67 8.59 -22.08 1.92
C ARG A 67 7.95 -22.02 0.53
N ALA A 68 7.37 -23.11 0.05
CA ALA A 68 6.64 -23.15 -1.21
C ALA A 68 5.45 -22.20 -1.18
N LEU A 69 4.64 -22.25 -0.11
CA LEU A 69 3.51 -21.34 0.05
C LEU A 69 3.92 -19.87 0.01
N PHE A 70 4.92 -19.46 0.81
CA PHE A 70 5.34 -18.06 0.81
C PHE A 70 5.94 -17.63 -0.53
N LYS A 71 6.63 -18.54 -1.22
CA LYS A 71 7.12 -18.27 -2.59
C LYS A 71 5.96 -17.99 -3.54
N ASP A 72 4.88 -18.76 -3.48
CA ASP A 72 3.67 -18.54 -4.29
C ASP A 72 2.95 -17.23 -3.91
N LEU A 73 2.96 -16.88 -2.62
CA LEU A 73 2.51 -15.58 -2.11
C LEU A 73 3.48 -14.42 -2.41
N SER A 74 4.57 -14.67 -3.15
CA SER A 74 5.59 -13.66 -3.50
C SER A 74 6.37 -13.08 -2.31
N ALA A 75 6.64 -13.91 -1.30
CA ALA A 75 7.49 -13.60 -0.16
C ALA A 75 8.55 -14.70 0.05
N ARG A 76 9.60 -14.41 0.82
CA ARG A 76 10.63 -15.41 1.18
C ARG A 76 10.57 -15.71 2.66
N LEU A 77 10.32 -16.96 3.00
CA LEU A 77 10.35 -17.40 4.41
C LEU A 77 11.80 -17.38 4.94
N VAL A 78 11.99 -16.61 6.01
CA VAL A 78 13.25 -16.55 6.77
C VAL A 78 13.18 -17.52 7.95
N GLY A 79 12.07 -17.52 8.69
CA GLY A 79 11.89 -18.38 9.84
C GLY A 79 10.45 -18.48 10.32
N ILE A 80 10.21 -19.44 11.19
CA ILE A 80 8.92 -19.70 11.82
C ILE A 80 9.09 -19.48 13.33
N GLN A 81 8.14 -18.78 13.96
CA GLN A 81 8.10 -18.57 15.40
C GLN A 81 6.77 -19.11 15.94
N SER A 82 6.70 -20.44 16.06
CA SER A 82 5.47 -21.18 16.38
C SER A 82 4.80 -20.72 17.70
N GLN A 83 5.59 -20.50 18.75
CA GLN A 83 5.09 -20.02 20.05
C GLN A 83 4.40 -18.66 19.96
N LYS A 84 4.86 -17.78 19.06
CA LYS A 84 4.29 -16.45 18.85
C LYS A 84 3.23 -16.40 17.76
N ALA A 85 2.95 -17.53 17.10
CA ALA A 85 2.08 -17.59 15.90
C ALA A 85 2.56 -16.60 14.82
N GLN A 86 3.88 -16.65 14.53
CA GLN A 86 4.55 -15.70 13.66
C GLN A 86 5.37 -16.39 12.57
N PHE A 87 5.43 -15.75 11.40
CA PHE A 87 6.35 -16.04 10.32
C PHE A 87 7.26 -14.83 10.13
N LEU A 88 8.55 -15.08 9.94
CA LEU A 88 9.51 -14.07 9.51
C LEU A 88 9.68 -14.21 8.02
N ILE A 89 9.37 -13.15 7.29
CA ILE A 89 9.45 -13.11 5.82
C ILE A 89 10.30 -11.94 5.36
N THR A 90 10.82 -12.02 4.15
CA THR A 90 11.56 -10.92 3.54
C THR A 90 11.25 -10.81 2.04
N PHE A 91 11.64 -9.70 1.45
CA PHE A 91 11.44 -9.36 0.04
C PHE A 91 12.77 -8.92 -0.56
N LYS A 92 13.07 -9.38 -1.76
CA LYS A 92 14.27 -8.99 -2.52
C LYS A 92 13.99 -8.05 -3.67
N THR A 93 12.76 -8.03 -4.17
CA THR A 93 12.42 -7.25 -5.37
C THR A 93 11.14 -6.48 -5.17
N MET A 94 11.00 -5.42 -5.96
CA MET A 94 9.75 -4.68 -6.12
C MET A 94 8.60 -5.63 -6.51
N GLU A 95 8.88 -6.64 -7.33
CA GLU A 95 7.88 -7.60 -7.79
C GLU A 95 7.32 -8.48 -6.66
N GLU A 96 8.19 -8.93 -5.76
CA GLU A 96 7.80 -9.72 -4.59
C GLU A 96 6.88 -8.91 -3.67
N ILE A 97 7.30 -7.69 -3.29
CA ILE A 97 6.57 -6.90 -2.29
C ILE A 97 5.22 -6.37 -2.81
N TRP A 98 5.08 -6.02 -4.09
CA TRP A 98 3.78 -5.55 -4.60
C TRP A 98 2.75 -6.66 -4.69
N LYS A 99 3.14 -7.86 -5.13
CA LYS A 99 2.23 -9.01 -5.19
C LYS A 99 1.80 -9.40 -3.79
N PHE A 100 2.76 -9.56 -2.89
CA PHE A 100 2.47 -9.96 -1.51
C PHE A 100 1.56 -8.95 -0.79
N SER A 101 1.87 -7.65 -0.85
CA SER A 101 1.04 -6.62 -0.21
C SER A 101 -0.38 -6.58 -0.79
N THR A 102 -0.55 -6.82 -2.09
CA THR A 102 -1.86 -6.95 -2.74
C THR A 102 -2.61 -8.18 -2.22
N TYR A 103 -1.96 -9.35 -2.18
CA TYR A 103 -2.56 -10.59 -1.65
C TYR A 103 -2.93 -10.47 -0.16
N LEU A 104 -2.13 -9.73 0.62
CA LEU A 104 -2.41 -9.47 2.01
C LEU A 104 -3.68 -8.61 2.16
N ASN A 105 -3.78 -7.52 1.40
CA ASN A 105 -4.94 -6.63 1.43
C ASN A 105 -6.24 -7.31 0.99
N LEU A 106 -6.15 -8.24 0.03
CA LEU A 106 -7.30 -9.02 -0.45
C LEU A 106 -7.65 -10.23 0.45
N GLY A 107 -6.92 -10.46 1.54
CA GLY A 107 -7.18 -11.57 2.46
C GLY A 107 -6.74 -12.95 1.94
N TYR A 108 -6.02 -13.02 0.82
CA TYR A 108 -5.51 -14.28 0.27
C TYR A 108 -4.46 -14.92 1.17
N VAL A 109 -3.61 -14.12 1.79
CA VAL A 109 -2.61 -14.63 2.74
C VAL A 109 -3.32 -15.34 3.90
N SER A 110 -4.39 -14.76 4.44
CA SER A 110 -5.22 -15.40 5.47
C SER A 110 -5.80 -16.74 5.01
N THR A 111 -6.40 -16.76 3.81
CA THR A 111 -7.03 -17.95 3.23
C THR A 111 -6.00 -19.07 3.02
N CYS A 112 -4.83 -18.74 2.47
CA CYS A 112 -3.73 -19.68 2.30
C CYS A 112 -3.25 -20.25 3.64
N LEU A 113 -3.16 -19.43 4.68
CA LEU A 113 -2.79 -19.89 6.02
C LEU A 113 -3.88 -20.79 6.63
N GLU A 114 -5.16 -20.59 6.34
CA GLU A 114 -6.23 -21.49 6.78
C GLU A 114 -6.03 -22.89 6.24
N HIS A 115 -5.69 -23.01 4.95
CA HIS A 115 -5.37 -24.29 4.32
C HIS A 115 -4.10 -24.93 4.87
N LEU A 116 -3.08 -24.14 5.21
CA LEU A 116 -1.83 -24.65 5.77
C LEU A 116 -1.98 -25.16 7.22
N LEU A 117 -2.73 -24.42 8.04
CA LEU A 117 -2.76 -24.58 9.49
C LEU A 117 -3.82 -25.58 9.98
N PHE A 118 -4.83 -25.88 9.16
CA PHE A 118 -5.92 -26.77 9.56
C PHE A 118 -5.96 -28.07 8.74
N ASP A 119 -6.30 -29.16 9.43
CA ASP A 119 -6.35 -30.50 8.87
C ASP A 119 -7.75 -30.91 8.38
N HIS A 120 -7.86 -32.12 7.82
CA HIS A 120 -9.12 -32.67 7.33
C HIS A 120 -10.25 -32.69 8.37
N LYS A 121 -9.95 -32.79 9.67
CA LYS A 121 -10.99 -32.83 10.71
C LYS A 121 -11.68 -31.48 10.87
N TYR A 122 -10.90 -30.40 10.76
CA TYR A 122 -11.45 -29.05 10.72
C TYR A 122 -12.34 -28.86 9.49
N TRP A 123 -11.84 -29.22 8.30
CA TRP A 123 -12.56 -29.01 7.03
C TRP A 123 -13.87 -29.81 6.93
N LEU A 124 -13.97 -30.95 7.63
CA LEU A 124 -15.20 -31.75 7.69
C LEU A 124 -16.26 -31.18 8.66
N ASN A 125 -15.95 -30.11 9.42
CA ASN A 125 -16.88 -29.48 10.33
C ASN A 125 -17.36 -28.13 9.79
N CYS A 126 -18.46 -28.15 9.01
CA CYS A 126 -19.01 -26.96 8.37
C CYS A 126 -19.29 -25.80 9.35
N ARG A 127 -19.79 -26.11 10.56
CA ARG A 127 -20.06 -25.07 11.58
C ARG A 127 -18.80 -24.37 12.06
N LEU A 128 -17.69 -25.11 12.19
CA LEU A 128 -16.41 -24.51 12.56
C LEU A 128 -15.83 -23.72 11.39
N VAL A 129 -15.89 -24.24 10.17
CA VAL A 129 -15.39 -23.55 8.97
C VAL A 129 -16.11 -22.22 8.73
N GLU A 130 -17.44 -22.21 8.84
CA GLU A 130 -18.25 -20.98 8.68
C GLU A 130 -18.00 -19.96 9.78
N ASP A 131 -17.66 -20.40 11.00
CA ASP A 131 -17.41 -19.50 12.13
C ASP A 131 -15.94 -19.10 12.26
N THR A 132 -15.00 -19.68 11.52
CA THR A 132 -13.57 -19.43 11.72
C THR A 132 -13.05 -18.42 10.69
N GLU A 133 -12.09 -17.61 11.14
CA GLU A 133 -11.36 -16.68 10.29
C GLU A 133 -9.93 -16.54 10.80
N ILE A 134 -8.95 -16.65 9.90
CA ILE A 134 -7.58 -16.26 10.21
C ILE A 134 -7.38 -14.78 9.90
N HIS A 135 -7.06 -14.03 10.95
CA HIS A 135 -6.66 -12.65 10.84
C HIS A 135 -5.14 -12.56 10.82
N VAL A 136 -4.60 -12.04 9.72
CA VAL A 136 -3.17 -11.77 9.55
C VAL A 136 -2.89 -10.30 9.85
N SER A 137 -1.79 -10.03 10.55
CA SER A 137 -1.34 -8.68 10.86
C SER A 137 0.17 -8.56 10.67
N ILE A 138 0.59 -7.43 10.10
CA ILE A 138 1.99 -7.04 9.93
C ILE A 138 2.22 -5.66 10.54
N ASP A 139 3.48 -5.26 10.69
CA ASP A 139 3.82 -3.86 10.97
C ASP A 139 3.86 -3.10 9.63
N ASP A 140 2.81 -2.31 9.38
CA ASP A 140 2.67 -1.53 8.14
C ASP A 140 3.83 -0.54 7.94
N LYS A 141 4.33 0.08 9.01
CA LYS A 141 5.47 1.02 8.92
C LYS A 141 6.76 0.29 8.56
N HIS A 142 6.92 -0.93 9.08
CA HIS A 142 8.06 -1.75 8.71
C HIS A 142 7.98 -2.21 7.26
N LEU A 143 6.81 -2.67 6.79
CA LEU A 143 6.60 -3.00 5.38
C LEU A 143 6.89 -1.80 4.48
N GLU A 144 6.43 -0.60 4.85
CA GLU A 144 6.72 0.64 4.14
C GLU A 144 8.23 0.93 4.09
N THR A 145 8.95 0.72 5.20
CA THR A 145 10.41 0.91 5.26
C THR A 145 11.14 -0.06 4.33
N ILE A 146 10.76 -1.34 4.32
CA ILE A 146 11.33 -2.35 3.42
C ILE A 146 11.06 -1.96 1.97
N TYR A 147 9.82 -1.56 1.68
CA TYR A 147 9.41 -1.10 0.36
C TYR A 147 10.22 0.10 -0.13
N LEU A 148 10.34 1.16 0.69
CA LEU A 148 11.13 2.34 0.35
C LEU A 148 12.60 1.97 0.13
N GLY A 149 13.15 1.07 0.95
CA GLY A 149 14.50 0.53 0.75
C GLY A 149 14.69 -0.13 -0.62
N LEU A 150 13.72 -0.94 -1.07
CA LEU A 150 13.73 -1.56 -2.40
C LEU A 150 13.62 -0.53 -3.53
N LEU A 151 12.81 0.53 -3.36
CA LEU A 151 12.71 1.60 -4.35
C LEU A 151 14.01 2.39 -4.50
N ILE A 152 14.65 2.71 -3.38
CA ILE A 152 15.93 3.43 -3.37
C ILE A 152 17.01 2.58 -4.05
N GLN A 153 17.05 1.28 -3.77
CA GLN A 153 17.98 0.34 -4.43
C GLN A 153 17.76 0.27 -5.95
N GLU A 154 16.53 0.42 -6.42
CA GLU A 154 16.23 0.45 -7.86
C GLU A 154 16.65 1.78 -8.52
N GLY A 155 16.69 2.89 -7.77
CA GLY A 155 17.16 4.20 -8.23
C GLY A 155 16.22 4.92 -9.20
N HIS A 156 15.11 4.30 -9.62
CA HIS A 156 14.11 4.88 -10.50
C HIS A 156 12.69 4.48 -10.08
N PHE A 157 11.86 5.48 -9.80
CA PHE A 157 10.49 5.27 -9.31
C PHE A 157 9.60 6.48 -9.57
N PHE A 158 8.31 6.32 -9.29
CA PHE A 158 7.31 7.36 -9.45
C PHE A 158 6.99 8.05 -8.12
N CYS A 159 6.79 9.36 -8.20
CA CYS A 159 6.45 10.21 -7.08
C CYS A 159 5.21 11.04 -7.40
N ARG A 160 4.61 11.57 -6.34
CA ARG A 160 3.58 12.59 -6.37
C ARG A 160 4.17 13.91 -5.87
N ALA A 161 3.84 15.00 -6.54
CA ALA A 161 4.15 16.35 -6.05
C ALA A 161 3.30 16.70 -4.83
N MET A 162 3.92 17.06 -3.73
CA MET A 162 3.24 17.46 -2.48
C MET A 162 2.74 18.91 -2.53
N CYS A 163 3.44 19.76 -3.27
CA CYS A 163 3.12 21.17 -3.48
C CYS A 163 3.31 21.53 -4.95
N SER A 164 2.70 22.65 -5.36
CA SER A 164 3.01 23.22 -6.66
C SER A 164 4.38 23.88 -6.61
N VAL A 165 5.24 23.59 -7.58
CA VAL A 165 6.59 24.15 -7.72
C VAL A 165 6.60 25.01 -8.98
N ALA A 166 6.97 26.28 -8.84
CA ALA A 166 7.17 27.18 -9.98
C ALA A 166 8.66 27.31 -10.30
N GLN A 167 9.00 27.46 -11.57
CA GLN A 167 10.38 27.74 -11.98
C GLN A 167 10.85 29.09 -11.39
N PRO A 168 12.06 29.15 -10.81
CA PRO A 168 12.70 30.43 -10.51
C PRO A 168 12.98 31.17 -11.82
N ALA A 169 12.67 32.47 -11.87
CA ALA A 169 12.87 33.31 -13.06
C ALA A 169 14.34 33.35 -13.55
N GLU A 170 15.29 33.01 -12.68
CA GLU A 170 16.73 33.04 -12.94
C GLU A 170 17.28 31.74 -13.55
N LYS A 171 16.48 30.67 -13.62
CA LYS A 171 16.90 29.33 -14.10
C LYS A 171 15.82 28.65 -14.96
N GLU A 172 15.35 29.39 -15.95
CA GLU A 172 14.31 28.94 -16.88
C GLU A 172 14.80 27.72 -17.69
N GLY A 173 14.05 26.61 -17.63
CA GLY A 173 14.37 25.37 -18.33
C GLY A 173 15.19 24.33 -17.54
N GLU A 174 15.76 24.68 -16.37
CA GLU A 174 16.47 23.71 -15.52
C GLU A 174 15.52 22.98 -14.56
N TYR A 175 14.56 23.69 -13.98
CA TYR A 175 13.61 23.14 -13.00
C TYR A 175 12.28 22.74 -13.62
N LEU A 176 11.68 21.68 -13.10
CA LEU A 176 10.35 21.26 -13.54
C LEU A 176 9.27 22.07 -12.82
N THR A 177 8.34 22.66 -13.58
CA THR A 177 7.13 23.26 -13.00
C THR A 177 6.14 22.14 -12.71
N LEU A 178 5.66 22.07 -11.47
CA LEU A 178 4.76 21.01 -11.00
C LEU A 178 3.49 21.60 -10.40
N CYS A 179 2.37 20.94 -10.65
CA CYS A 179 1.14 21.12 -9.90
C CYS A 179 1.08 20.16 -8.71
N LYS A 180 0.45 20.59 -7.62
CA LYS A 180 0.14 19.68 -6.51
C LYS A 180 -0.60 18.43 -6.99
N ASN A 181 -0.18 17.27 -6.47
CA ASN A 181 -0.63 15.92 -6.79
C ASN A 181 -0.26 15.41 -8.20
N GLU A 182 0.60 16.12 -8.92
CA GLU A 182 1.08 15.68 -10.23
C GLU A 182 1.98 14.45 -10.11
N LEU A 183 1.85 13.54 -11.07
CA LEU A 183 2.65 12.31 -11.18
C LEU A 183 3.95 12.56 -11.92
N ILE A 184 5.04 12.07 -11.35
CA ILE A 184 6.39 12.36 -11.82
C ILE A 184 7.21 11.08 -11.78
N SER A 185 7.97 10.81 -12.84
CA SER A 185 9.02 9.78 -12.84
C SER A 185 10.32 10.41 -12.36
N VAL A 186 10.95 9.85 -11.34
CA VAL A 186 12.21 10.36 -10.79
C VAL A 186 13.32 9.36 -11.00
N LYS A 187 14.50 9.88 -11.33
CA LYS A 187 15.75 9.14 -11.33
C LYS A 187 16.61 9.69 -10.20
N MET A 188 16.85 8.86 -9.20
CA MET A 188 17.65 9.26 -8.06
C MET A 188 19.13 9.39 -8.41
N ALA A 189 19.75 10.40 -7.79
CA ALA A 189 21.19 10.56 -7.70
C ALA A 189 21.56 10.56 -6.21
N GLU A 190 22.51 9.71 -5.82
CA GLU A 190 22.91 9.54 -4.42
C GLU A 190 23.55 10.82 -3.87
N GLY A 191 23.05 11.30 -2.72
CA GLY A 191 23.62 12.45 -2.01
C GLY A 191 23.16 13.82 -2.52
N GLU A 192 22.24 13.88 -3.48
CA GLU A 192 21.73 15.14 -4.04
C GLU A 192 20.38 15.56 -3.42
N SER A 193 20.20 16.87 -3.21
CA SER A 193 18.96 17.49 -2.71
C SER A 193 17.91 17.72 -3.80
N GLU A 194 18.30 17.49 -5.06
CA GLU A 194 17.50 17.66 -6.26
C GLU A 194 17.66 16.43 -7.12
N TRP A 195 16.58 15.97 -7.74
CA TRP A 195 16.61 14.80 -8.62
C TRP A 195 16.13 15.14 -10.02
N GLU A 196 16.63 14.41 -11.01
CA GLU A 196 16.08 14.46 -12.36
C GLU A 196 14.67 13.85 -12.38
N ALA A 197 13.73 14.62 -12.90
CA ALA A 197 12.33 14.27 -12.95
C ALA A 197 11.73 14.47 -14.34
N VAL A 198 10.71 13.67 -14.66
CA VAL A 198 9.87 13.82 -15.84
C VAL A 198 8.41 13.85 -15.40
N SER A 199 7.70 14.92 -15.72
CA SER A 199 6.24 14.99 -15.50
C SER A 199 5.53 14.02 -16.45
N LEU A 200 4.65 13.18 -15.89
CA LEU A 200 3.80 12.31 -16.69
C LEU A 200 2.65 13.06 -17.38
N VAL A 201 2.33 14.27 -16.91
CA VAL A 201 1.23 15.09 -17.46
C VAL A 201 1.73 15.95 -18.63
N THR A 202 2.86 16.63 -18.46
CA THR A 202 3.39 17.57 -19.46
C THR A 202 4.42 16.93 -20.37
N GLY A 203 5.07 15.84 -19.92
CA GLY A 203 6.22 15.23 -20.58
C GLY A 203 7.52 16.03 -20.41
N GLN A 204 7.49 17.13 -19.66
CA GLN A 204 8.68 17.95 -19.44
C GLN A 204 9.65 17.27 -18.49
N ARG A 205 10.94 17.43 -18.77
CA ARG A 205 12.05 16.99 -17.91
C ARG A 205 12.65 18.21 -17.21
N GLY A 206 13.07 18.04 -15.96
CA GLY A 206 13.79 19.06 -15.20
C GLY A 206 14.20 18.55 -13.82
N LEU A 207 14.91 19.38 -13.06
CA LEU A 207 15.25 19.11 -11.67
C LEU A 207 14.08 19.44 -10.74
N VAL A 208 13.92 18.65 -9.69
CA VAL A 208 12.92 18.87 -8.65
C VAL A 208 13.53 18.69 -7.26
N PRO A 209 13.18 19.55 -6.29
CA PRO A 209 13.65 19.39 -4.93
C PRO A 209 13.00 18.15 -4.31
N VAL A 210 13.82 17.35 -3.63
CA VAL A 210 13.40 16.10 -2.98
C VAL A 210 12.28 16.33 -1.95
N SER A 211 12.31 17.48 -1.26
CA SER A 211 11.30 17.88 -0.27
C SER A 211 9.90 18.15 -0.85
N ALA A 212 9.78 18.35 -2.17
CA ALA A 212 8.50 18.54 -2.84
C ALA A 212 7.85 17.22 -3.28
N LEU A 213 8.51 16.08 -3.08
CA LEU A 213 8.10 14.79 -3.60
C LEU A 213 7.69 13.82 -2.50
N GLU A 214 6.70 12.99 -2.80
CA GLU A 214 6.32 11.83 -2.01
C GLU A 214 6.32 10.59 -2.91
N PRO A 215 7.09 9.52 -2.59
CA PRO A 215 7.00 8.25 -3.30
C PRO A 215 5.58 7.69 -3.21
N LEU A 216 5.11 7.01 -4.27
CA LEU A 216 3.80 6.36 -4.21
C LEU A 216 3.84 5.23 -3.18
N LEU A 217 3.09 5.34 -2.08
CA LEU A 217 3.19 4.43 -0.93
C LEU A 217 2.67 3.00 -1.18
N LEU A 218 1.86 2.78 -2.22
CA LEU A 218 1.46 1.43 -2.60
C LEU A 218 2.41 0.86 -3.66
N PRO A 219 3.12 -0.25 -3.35
CA PRO A 219 3.92 -1.02 -4.29
C PRO A 219 3.27 -1.26 -5.66
N PHE A 220 1.98 -1.59 -5.68
CA PHE A 220 1.24 -1.88 -6.90
C PHE A 220 1.25 -0.71 -7.90
N HIS A 221 1.16 0.54 -7.42
CA HIS A 221 1.15 1.70 -8.31
C HIS A 221 2.47 1.91 -9.03
N GLN A 222 3.60 1.65 -8.35
CA GLN A 222 4.91 1.68 -9.00
C GLN A 222 4.97 0.64 -10.12
N TRP A 223 4.58 -0.59 -9.82
CA TRP A 223 4.58 -1.66 -10.82
C TRP A 223 3.68 -1.31 -12.01
N PHE A 224 2.46 -0.82 -11.76
CA PHE A 224 1.53 -0.44 -12.83
C PHE A 224 2.13 0.63 -13.75
N LEU A 225 2.65 1.72 -13.18
CA LEU A 225 3.22 2.82 -13.97
C LEU A 225 4.48 2.40 -14.73
N LYS A 226 5.29 1.48 -14.18
CA LYS A 226 6.47 0.92 -14.87
C LYS A 226 6.10 0.07 -16.08
N ASN A 227 5.03 -0.71 -15.97
CA ASN A 227 4.63 -1.66 -17.02
C ASN A 227 3.67 -1.03 -18.04
N TYR A 228 2.93 0.01 -17.66
CA TYR A 228 1.91 0.65 -18.48
C TYR A 228 2.03 2.18 -18.52
N PRO A 229 3.20 2.75 -18.88
CA PRO A 229 3.45 4.18 -18.82
C PRO A 229 2.52 5.00 -19.75
N GLY A 230 1.98 4.39 -20.81
CA GLY A 230 1.06 5.03 -21.76
C GLY A 230 -0.43 4.82 -21.48
N ASN A 231 -0.79 4.02 -20.47
CA ASN A 231 -2.19 3.70 -20.17
C ASN A 231 -2.80 4.65 -19.12
N CYS A 232 -1.98 5.49 -18.48
CA CYS A 232 -2.51 6.63 -17.76
C CYS A 232 -3.12 7.57 -18.78
N GLY A 233 -4.45 7.65 -18.81
CA GLY A 233 -5.25 8.50 -19.70
C GLY A 233 -5.07 10.00 -19.43
N LEU A 234 -3.82 10.45 -19.25
CA LEU A 234 -3.38 11.84 -19.15
C LEU A 234 -3.50 12.49 -20.53
N SER A 235 -4.72 12.49 -21.08
CA SER A 235 -5.07 13.21 -22.29
C SER A 235 -4.86 14.70 -22.07
N ARG A 236 -4.17 15.37 -23.01
CA ARG A 236 -4.08 16.85 -23.08
C ARG A 236 -5.44 17.53 -23.27
N LYS A 237 -6.49 16.79 -23.63
CA LYS A 237 -7.86 17.29 -23.74
C LYS A 237 -8.58 17.14 -22.42
N ARG A 238 -8.89 18.31 -21.84
CA ARG A 238 -9.91 18.57 -20.81
C ARG A 238 -11.12 17.69 -21.07
N ASP A 239 -11.27 16.64 -20.26
CA ASP A 239 -12.54 16.12 -19.74
C ASP A 239 -12.19 15.30 -18.48
N TRP A 240 -11.72 16.05 -17.48
CA TRP A 240 -11.75 15.73 -16.06
C TRP A 240 -11.97 17.07 -15.34
N THR A 241 -13.22 17.50 -15.23
CA THR A 241 -13.61 18.63 -14.38
C THR A 241 -13.71 18.08 -12.95
N GLY A 242 -12.69 18.08 -12.09
CA GLY A 242 -11.43 18.81 -12.09
C GLY A 242 -10.28 18.00 -11.49
N SER A 243 -9.08 18.36 -11.95
CA SER A 243 -7.75 17.98 -11.48
C SER A 243 -7.29 16.55 -11.81
N TYR A 244 -6.22 16.46 -12.61
CA TYR A 244 -5.46 15.27 -13.01
C TYR A 244 -4.74 14.60 -11.83
N GLN A 245 -5.39 14.51 -10.68
CA GLN A 245 -4.77 14.25 -9.40
C GLN A 245 -5.05 12.81 -8.99
N ILE A 246 -3.96 12.09 -8.73
CA ILE A 246 -4.02 10.92 -7.89
C ILE A 246 -4.79 11.28 -6.61
N GLY A 247 -5.89 10.57 -6.37
CA GLY A 247 -6.76 10.81 -5.22
C GLY A 247 -6.60 9.75 -4.15
N ARG A 248 -6.20 10.16 -2.94
CA ARG A 248 -6.35 9.39 -1.70
C ARG A 248 -7.49 9.98 -0.88
N GLY A 249 -8.50 9.18 -0.58
CA GLY A 249 -9.66 9.70 0.10
C GLY A 249 -10.75 8.68 0.34
N LYS A 250 -11.95 9.19 0.55
CA LYS A 250 -13.18 8.41 0.49
C LYS A 250 -13.99 8.86 -0.73
N CYS A 251 -14.74 7.93 -1.28
CA CYS A 251 -15.68 8.17 -2.36
C CYS A 251 -16.97 7.42 -2.07
N LYS A 252 -18.04 7.73 -2.80
CA LYS A 252 -19.33 7.05 -2.69
C LYS A 252 -19.65 6.28 -3.96
N ALA A 253 -20.27 5.12 -3.81
CA ALA A 253 -20.85 4.42 -4.94
C ALA A 253 -22.10 5.17 -5.45
N TRP A 254 -22.13 5.56 -6.72
CA TRP A 254 -23.35 6.17 -7.29
C TRP A 254 -24.38 5.12 -7.73
N LYS A 255 -23.97 3.86 -7.84
CA LYS A 255 -24.82 2.71 -8.14
C LYS A 255 -24.39 1.52 -7.29
N GLU A 256 -25.34 0.65 -6.96
CA GLU A 256 -25.08 -0.67 -6.39
C GLU A 256 -24.27 -1.54 -7.35
N TYR A 257 -23.38 -2.36 -6.77
CA TYR A 257 -22.50 -3.26 -7.50
C TYR A 257 -22.41 -4.61 -6.79
N GLU A 258 -22.77 -5.65 -7.54
CA GLU A 258 -22.49 -7.03 -7.19
C GLU A 258 -21.20 -7.45 -7.88
N ARG A 259 -20.28 -8.03 -7.10
CA ARG A 259 -18.97 -8.50 -7.54
C ARG A 259 -19.13 -9.53 -8.66
N GLU A 260 -18.37 -9.35 -9.74
CA GLU A 260 -18.29 -10.32 -10.82
C GLU A 260 -17.26 -11.40 -10.48
N GLU A 261 -16.13 -10.96 -9.91
CA GLU A 261 -15.04 -11.82 -9.46
C GLU A 261 -14.93 -11.86 -7.93
N LYS A 262 -14.27 -12.89 -7.40
CA LYS A 262 -14.15 -13.08 -5.93
C LYS A 262 -13.44 -11.93 -5.22
N ASP A 263 -12.57 -11.23 -5.94
CA ASP A 263 -11.69 -10.20 -5.39
C ASP A 263 -12.30 -8.80 -5.48
N GLU A 264 -13.45 -8.69 -6.13
CA GLU A 264 -14.17 -7.45 -6.24
C GLU A 264 -15.04 -7.20 -5.00
N LEU A 265 -15.16 -5.92 -4.65
CA LEU A 265 -15.93 -5.48 -3.49
C LEU A 265 -17.41 -5.37 -3.85
N ASN A 266 -18.28 -5.94 -3.03
CA ASN A 266 -19.72 -5.67 -3.08
C ASN A 266 -20.04 -4.38 -2.32
N PHE A 267 -20.93 -3.55 -2.86
CA PHE A 267 -21.37 -2.35 -2.17
C PHE A 267 -22.71 -1.83 -2.70
N HIS A 268 -23.42 -1.13 -1.83
CA HIS A 268 -24.72 -0.53 -2.15
C HIS A 268 -24.59 0.90 -2.68
N GLN A 269 -25.65 1.37 -3.34
CA GLN A 269 -25.73 2.77 -3.74
C GLN A 269 -25.60 3.72 -2.53
N GLY A 270 -24.76 4.74 -2.67
CA GLY A 270 -24.48 5.76 -1.64
C GLY A 270 -23.45 5.33 -0.60
N GLU A 271 -22.99 4.08 -0.64
CA GLU A 271 -22.03 3.54 0.32
C GLU A 271 -20.67 4.25 0.23
N SER A 272 -20.08 4.56 1.38
CA SER A 272 -18.75 5.16 1.45
C SER A 272 -17.66 4.10 1.32
N ILE A 273 -16.73 4.32 0.40
CA ILE A 273 -15.59 3.45 0.12
C ILE A 273 -14.31 4.25 0.41
N GLU A 274 -13.47 3.70 1.29
CA GLU A 274 -12.13 4.23 1.54
C GLU A 274 -11.15 3.72 0.49
N ILE A 275 -10.44 4.64 -0.16
CA ILE A 275 -9.45 4.31 -1.19
C ILE A 275 -8.16 3.85 -0.50
N ILE A 276 -7.75 2.61 -0.76
CA ILE A 276 -6.45 2.10 -0.32
C ILE A 276 -5.41 2.51 -1.36
N GLY A 277 -4.49 3.37 -0.93
CA GLY A 277 -3.53 4.02 -1.82
C GLY A 277 -4.12 5.18 -2.61
N PHE A 278 -4.36 4.97 -3.91
CA PHE A 278 -4.60 6.02 -4.89
C PHE A 278 -5.49 5.54 -6.04
N VAL A 279 -6.38 6.41 -6.51
CA VAL A 279 -7.02 6.23 -7.81
C VAL A 279 -6.08 6.81 -8.88
N ILE A 280 -5.56 5.96 -9.77
CA ILE A 280 -4.73 6.40 -10.90
C ILE A 280 -5.62 6.51 -12.15
N PRO A 281 -5.63 7.65 -12.86
CA PRO A 281 -6.34 7.78 -14.12
C PRO A 281 -5.91 6.69 -15.12
N GLY A 282 -6.87 6.04 -15.78
CA GLY A 282 -6.63 4.94 -16.73
C GLY A 282 -6.67 3.54 -16.12
N LEU A 283 -6.56 3.41 -14.79
CA LEU A 283 -6.94 2.15 -14.13
C LEU A 283 -8.46 2.01 -14.10
N GLN A 284 -8.95 0.85 -14.53
CA GLN A 284 -10.38 0.54 -14.52
C GLN A 284 -10.90 0.18 -13.13
N TRP A 285 -9.99 -0.03 -12.17
CA TRP A 285 -10.29 -0.40 -10.79
C TRP A 285 -9.24 0.16 -9.82
N PHE A 286 -9.58 0.25 -8.55
CA PHE A 286 -8.67 0.52 -7.44
C PHE A 286 -8.99 -0.40 -6.26
N ILE A 287 -8.09 -0.53 -5.29
CA ILE A 287 -8.38 -1.31 -4.08
C ILE A 287 -9.10 -0.39 -3.09
N GLY A 288 -10.28 -0.80 -2.65
CA GLY A 288 -11.11 -0.04 -1.73
C GLY A 288 -11.52 -0.87 -0.52
N LYS A 289 -11.83 -0.17 0.57
CA LYS A 289 -12.44 -0.75 1.77
C LYS A 289 -13.85 -0.20 1.96
N SER A 290 -14.83 -1.09 2.06
CA SER A 290 -16.20 -0.70 2.39
C SER A 290 -16.25 -0.13 3.82
N ALA A 291 -16.85 1.05 3.99
CA ALA A 291 -17.11 1.59 5.32
C ALA A 291 -18.24 0.85 6.06
N LEU A 292 -19.09 0.11 5.33
CA LEU A 292 -20.24 -0.61 5.87
C LEU A 292 -19.85 -2.02 6.33
N SER A 293 -19.30 -2.83 5.43
CA SER A 293 -18.91 -4.22 5.71
C SER A 293 -17.51 -4.32 6.30
N GLY A 294 -16.64 -3.35 6.04
CA GLY A 294 -15.23 -3.41 6.38
C GLY A 294 -14.40 -4.29 5.45
N GLU A 295 -15.02 -4.91 4.44
CA GLU A 295 -14.34 -5.75 3.44
C GLU A 295 -13.46 -4.92 2.53
N VAL A 296 -12.40 -5.55 2.01
CA VAL A 296 -11.44 -4.97 1.08
C VAL A 296 -11.51 -5.74 -0.23
N GLY A 297 -11.52 -5.01 -1.34
CA GLY A 297 -11.57 -5.62 -2.67
C GLY A 297 -11.32 -4.60 -3.78
N PHE A 298 -11.32 -5.08 -5.01
CA PHE A 298 -11.27 -4.24 -6.20
C PHE A 298 -12.59 -3.53 -6.43
N VAL A 299 -12.50 -2.25 -6.75
CA VAL A 299 -13.62 -1.34 -6.97
C VAL A 299 -13.48 -0.74 -8.36
N PRO A 300 -14.40 -1.05 -9.29
CA PRO A 300 -14.39 -0.43 -10.61
C PRO A 300 -14.53 1.10 -10.52
N THR A 301 -13.69 1.84 -11.22
CA THR A 301 -13.68 3.33 -11.16
C THR A 301 -14.94 3.95 -11.77
N ARG A 302 -15.55 3.28 -12.75
CA ARG A 302 -16.76 3.72 -13.48
C ARG A 302 -18.05 3.78 -12.62
N ILE A 303 -18.06 3.10 -11.47
CA ILE A 303 -19.23 2.98 -10.59
C ILE A 303 -19.10 3.81 -9.31
N ILE A 304 -18.17 4.76 -9.29
CA ILE A 304 -17.99 5.73 -8.22
C ILE A 304 -18.53 7.09 -8.64
N ASP A 305 -19.19 7.78 -7.71
CA ASP A 305 -19.64 9.16 -7.85
C ASP A 305 -18.41 10.09 -7.93
N PRO A 306 -18.14 10.73 -9.08
CA PRO A 306 -16.97 11.60 -9.24
C PRO A 306 -16.96 12.81 -8.29
N ASP A 307 -18.14 13.31 -7.92
CA ASP A 307 -18.28 14.52 -7.10
C ASP A 307 -18.25 14.21 -5.59
N SER A 308 -18.34 12.92 -5.23
CA SER A 308 -18.33 12.47 -3.84
C SER A 308 -16.95 12.40 -3.19
N TYR A 309 -15.88 12.60 -3.98
CA TYR A 309 -14.52 12.41 -3.52
C TYR A 309 -14.16 13.41 -2.40
N SER A 310 -13.87 12.87 -1.22
CA SER A 310 -13.36 13.64 -0.09
C SER A 310 -11.90 13.25 0.17
N PRO A 311 -10.92 14.15 -0.06
CA PRO A 311 -9.53 13.87 0.22
C PRO A 311 -9.34 13.71 1.73
N VAL A 312 -8.57 12.70 2.14
CA VAL A 312 -8.16 12.57 3.54
C VAL A 312 -6.98 13.52 3.76
N THR A 313 -7.23 14.68 4.35
CA THR A 313 -6.17 15.50 4.91
C THR A 313 -5.68 14.83 6.17
N TRP A 314 -4.40 14.46 6.23
CA TRP A 314 -3.76 14.09 7.48
C TRP A 314 -3.75 15.33 8.39
N CYS A 315 -4.74 15.46 9.26
CA CYS A 315 -4.57 16.19 10.50
C CYS A 315 -3.74 15.27 11.39
N ALA A 316 -2.50 15.66 11.69
CA ALA A 316 -1.76 15.09 12.80
C ALA A 316 -2.53 15.41 14.09
N SER A 317 -3.48 14.55 14.45
CA SER A 317 -4.27 14.66 15.67
C SER A 317 -4.69 13.26 16.09
N SER A 318 -3.98 12.75 17.10
CA SER A 318 -4.45 11.80 18.10
C SER A 318 -4.58 10.32 17.68
N ILE A 319 -3.47 9.59 17.82
CA ILE A 319 -3.38 8.38 18.67
C ILE A 319 -2.12 8.51 19.50
#